data_AF-A0AAX6HS37-F1
#
_entry.id   AF-A0AAX6HS37-F1
#
_cell.length_a   1.000
_cell.length_b   1.000
_cell.length_c   1.000
_cell.angle_alpha   90.00
_cell.angle_beta   90.00
_cell.angle_gamma   90.00
#
_symmetry.space_group_name_H-M   'P 1'
#
loop_
_entity.id
_entity.type
_entity.pdbx_description
1 polymer ?
#
loop_
_entity_poly.entity_id
_entity_poly.type
_entity_poly.pdbx_seq_one_letter_code
_entity_poly.pdbx_strand_id
1 'polypeptide(L)'
;MASLASKLGFLAVLLSLVATGIGERSDPEAYVTLLYGDEFLLGVRVLGKSIRDTGSEKDMVALVSDGVSDFAKDLLQADGWKVELISLLANPNQVRPKRFWGVYTKLKIFNMTRYKKVVYLDADTIVVKSIEDLFQCGRFCANLKHSERLNSGVMVVEPSATLFEDMMRQVNSLPSYTGGDQGFLNSYYADFPNAHLFVPNLSAEIRNSRPQPEMERLSTLYNADVGLYMLANKWMVDERELRVIHYTLGPLKPWDWWTAWLVKPVDVWQNVRQKLEESLPGTGGGRNPNDQLLVNILFALPICALLFCFYRNHLQTNSDLFCTFSRSSLCDYARRIYYEFKSSSGSPSYSGVGVASSSTFNSNQQVLVHFCRSYNII
;
A
#
# COMPACT_ATOMS: atom_id res chain seq x y z
N MET A 1 -25.71 55.50 -46.31
CA MET A 1 -24.99 54.25 -46.66
C MET A 1 -23.83 53.90 -45.71
N ALA A 2 -23.28 54.83 -44.91
CA ALA A 2 -22.15 54.54 -44.00
C ALA A 2 -22.46 53.69 -42.74
N SER A 3 -23.73 53.61 -42.31
CA SER A 3 -24.11 52.90 -41.07
C SER A 3 -24.23 51.38 -41.22
N LEU A 4 -24.53 50.88 -42.43
CA LEU A 4 -24.70 49.44 -42.67
C LEU A 4 -23.35 48.73 -42.79
N ALA A 5 -22.36 49.36 -43.45
CA ALA A 5 -21.01 48.82 -43.61
C ALA A 5 -20.26 48.67 -42.27
N SER A 6 -20.47 49.60 -41.33
CA SER A 6 -19.89 49.53 -39.98
C SER A 6 -20.45 48.36 -39.16
N LYS A 7 -21.76 48.09 -39.26
CA LYS A 7 -22.40 46.97 -38.54
C LYS A 7 -22.04 45.61 -39.13
N LEU A 8 -21.89 45.52 -40.46
CA LEU A 8 -21.39 44.30 -41.14
C LEU A 8 -19.92 44.01 -40.81
N GLY A 9 -19.07 45.05 -40.72
CA GLY A 9 -17.68 44.91 -40.30
C GLY A 9 -17.55 44.42 -38.85
N PHE A 10 -18.37 44.94 -37.94
CA PHE A 10 -18.37 44.50 -36.54
C PHE A 10 -18.87 43.05 -36.36
N LEU A 11 -19.89 42.64 -37.13
CA LEU A 11 -20.40 41.27 -37.11
C LEU A 11 -19.38 40.27 -37.69
N ALA A 12 -18.67 40.66 -38.75
CA ALA A 12 -17.61 39.84 -39.34
C ALA A 12 -16.41 39.68 -38.40
N VAL A 13 -16.03 40.74 -37.66
CA VAL A 13 -14.96 40.68 -36.65
C VAL A 13 -15.38 39.79 -35.46
N LEU A 14 -16.63 39.90 -34.98
CA LEU A 14 -17.15 39.00 -33.93
C LEU A 14 -17.21 37.54 -34.39
N LEU A 15 -17.64 37.27 -35.62
CA LEU A 15 -17.67 35.93 -36.20
C LEU A 15 -16.25 35.35 -36.39
N SER A 16 -15.27 36.18 -36.76
CA SER A 16 -13.88 35.75 -36.86
C SER A 16 -13.25 35.45 -35.50
N LEU A 17 -13.60 36.20 -34.43
CA LEU A 17 -13.14 35.95 -33.06
C LEU A 17 -13.77 34.68 -32.44
N VAL A 18 -15.00 34.33 -32.82
CA VAL A 18 -15.65 33.08 -32.40
C VAL A 18 -15.10 31.87 -33.19
N ALA A 19 -14.73 32.05 -34.46
CA ALA A 19 -14.15 30.99 -35.28
C ALA A 19 -12.69 30.65 -34.91
N THR A 20 -11.94 31.56 -34.29
CA THR A 20 -10.57 31.30 -33.80
C THR A 20 -10.50 30.53 -32.47
N GLY A 21 -11.65 30.15 -31.89
CA GLY A 21 -11.73 29.45 -30.60
C GLY A 21 -12.09 27.96 -30.66
N ILE A 22 -12.30 27.39 -31.85
CA ILE A 22 -12.47 25.95 -32.02
C ILE A 22 -11.14 25.41 -32.52
N GLY A 23 -10.13 25.40 -31.64
CA GLY A 23 -9.01 24.49 -31.85
C GLY A 23 -9.60 23.08 -31.89
N GLU A 24 -9.19 22.27 -32.87
CA GLU A 24 -9.36 20.82 -32.79
C GLU A 24 -8.95 20.41 -31.38
N ARG A 25 -9.91 20.03 -30.55
CA ARG A 25 -9.60 19.54 -29.21
C ARG A 25 -8.87 18.24 -29.47
N SER A 26 -7.54 18.26 -29.37
CA SER A 26 -6.72 17.05 -29.47
C SER A 26 -7.39 16.01 -28.57
N ASP A 27 -7.66 14.82 -29.10
CA ASP A 27 -8.30 13.78 -28.31
C ASP A 27 -7.54 13.63 -26.99
N PRO A 28 -8.23 13.65 -25.84
CA PRO A 28 -7.54 13.77 -24.57
C PRO A 28 -6.71 12.52 -24.30
N GLU A 29 -5.57 12.71 -23.66
CA GLU A 29 -4.61 11.69 -23.26
C GLU A 29 -4.39 11.80 -21.75
N ALA A 30 -4.23 10.65 -21.08
CA ALA A 30 -4.16 10.63 -19.63
C ALA A 30 -3.11 9.66 -19.08
N TYR A 31 -2.48 10.05 -17.97
CA TYR A 31 -1.89 9.13 -17.02
C TYR A 31 -2.98 8.56 -16.13
N VAL A 32 -2.98 7.25 -15.92
CA VAL A 32 -4.03 6.57 -15.16
C VAL A 32 -3.40 5.69 -14.09
N THR A 33 -3.98 5.69 -12.90
CA THR A 33 -3.63 4.76 -11.83
C THR A 33 -4.89 4.21 -11.16
N LEU A 34 -4.74 3.19 -10.32
CA LEU A 34 -5.85 2.48 -9.69
C LEU A 34 -5.60 2.28 -8.21
N LEU A 35 -6.57 2.66 -7.38
CA LEU A 35 -6.57 2.46 -5.93
C LEU A 35 -7.76 1.60 -5.50
N TYR A 36 -7.48 0.60 -4.68
CA TYR A 36 -8.47 -0.26 -4.05
C TYR A 36 -8.84 0.16 -2.63
N GLY A 37 -7.98 0.97 -2.01
CA GLY A 37 -8.07 1.41 -0.62
C GLY A 37 -6.98 2.43 -0.31
N ASP A 38 -7.06 2.99 0.89
CA ASP A 38 -6.21 4.10 1.34
C ASP A 38 -4.74 3.69 1.53
N GLU A 39 -4.43 2.40 1.59
CA GLU A 39 -3.05 1.90 1.76
C GLU A 39 -2.12 2.28 0.60
N PHE A 40 -2.68 2.56 -0.58
CA PHE A 40 -1.94 3.00 -1.77
C PHE A 40 -1.97 4.52 -1.97
N LEU A 41 -2.72 5.25 -1.14
CA LEU A 41 -2.94 6.69 -1.30
C LEU A 41 -1.61 7.43 -1.40
N LEU A 42 -0.70 7.22 -0.43
CA LEU A 42 0.58 7.91 -0.43
C LEU A 42 1.44 7.59 -1.66
N GLY A 43 1.40 6.35 -2.16
CA GLY A 43 2.03 5.96 -3.42
C GLY A 43 1.53 6.80 -4.59
N VAL A 44 0.21 6.93 -4.73
CA VAL A 44 -0.42 7.71 -5.80
C VAL A 44 -0.19 9.21 -5.65
N ARG A 45 -0.17 9.76 -4.43
CA ARG A 45 0.20 11.17 -4.20
C ARG A 45 1.61 11.45 -4.73
N VAL A 46 2.57 10.59 -4.39
CA VAL A 46 3.97 10.71 -4.85
C VAL A 46 4.07 10.52 -6.35
N LEU A 47 3.39 9.53 -6.93
CA LEU A 47 3.33 9.31 -8.37
C LEU A 47 2.83 10.56 -9.10
N GLY A 48 1.71 11.13 -8.66
CA GLY A 48 1.10 12.32 -9.27
C GLY A 48 2.02 13.53 -9.19
N LYS A 49 2.67 13.75 -8.04
CA LYS A 49 3.70 14.79 -7.93
C LYS A 49 4.86 14.54 -8.89
N SER A 50 5.36 13.31 -8.98
CA SER A 50 6.49 12.96 -9.83
C SER A 50 6.20 13.21 -11.31
N ILE A 51 4.96 12.98 -11.77
CA ILE A 51 4.49 13.31 -13.12
C ILE A 51 4.47 14.84 -13.31
N ARG A 52 3.86 15.58 -12.38
CA ARG A 52 3.81 17.06 -12.46
C ARG A 52 5.17 17.73 -12.45
N ASP A 53 6.12 17.18 -11.68
CA ASP A 53 7.49 17.69 -11.61
C ASP A 53 8.22 17.57 -12.98
N THR A 54 7.71 16.76 -13.92
CA THR A 54 8.20 16.71 -15.31
C THR A 54 7.65 17.82 -16.22
N GLY A 55 6.69 18.62 -15.74
CA GLY A 55 6.01 19.67 -16.50
C GLY A 55 4.91 19.15 -17.44
N SER A 56 4.42 17.91 -17.23
CA SER A 56 3.32 17.38 -18.04
C SER A 56 1.99 18.10 -17.76
N GLU A 57 1.25 18.37 -18.83
CA GLU A 57 -0.10 18.95 -18.81
C GLU A 57 -1.19 17.91 -19.13
N LYS A 58 -0.83 16.63 -19.23
CA LYS A 58 -1.78 15.54 -19.49
C LYS A 58 -2.70 15.34 -18.30
N ASP A 59 -3.89 14.83 -18.57
CA ASP A 59 -4.82 14.48 -17.51
C ASP A 59 -4.21 13.41 -16.60
N MET A 60 -4.36 13.56 -15.28
CA MET A 60 -4.04 12.52 -14.32
C MET A 60 -5.35 11.98 -13.76
N VAL A 61 -5.65 10.70 -14.00
CA VAL A 61 -6.89 10.06 -13.56
C VAL A 61 -6.60 8.97 -12.53
N ALA A 62 -7.24 9.07 -11.38
CA ALA A 62 -7.20 8.05 -10.35
C ALA A 62 -8.52 7.28 -10.38
N LEU A 63 -8.47 6.03 -10.82
CA LEU A 63 -9.58 5.11 -10.71
C LEU A 63 -9.66 4.62 -9.27
N VAL A 64 -10.78 4.82 -8.58
CA VAL A 64 -10.94 4.48 -7.17
C VAL A 64 -12.12 3.53 -6.96
N SER A 65 -11.91 2.49 -6.16
CA SER A 65 -13.00 1.61 -5.73
C SER A 65 -13.82 2.23 -4.59
N ASP A 66 -14.84 1.50 -4.16
CA ASP A 66 -15.63 1.77 -2.95
C ASP A 66 -14.83 1.63 -1.63
N GLY A 67 -13.69 0.95 -1.66
CA GLY A 67 -12.79 0.80 -0.50
C GLY A 67 -11.94 2.03 -0.18
N VAL A 68 -11.92 3.04 -1.05
CA VAL A 68 -11.18 4.30 -0.85
C VAL A 68 -12.04 5.29 -0.07
N SER A 69 -11.50 5.88 1.00
CA SER A 69 -12.22 6.84 1.84
C SER A 69 -12.50 8.16 1.12
N ASP A 70 -13.51 8.90 1.57
CA ASP A 70 -13.81 10.21 0.98
C ASP A 70 -12.67 11.21 1.21
N PHE A 71 -12.01 11.15 2.37
CA PHE A 71 -10.80 11.93 2.63
C PHE A 71 -9.71 11.64 1.59
N ALA A 72 -9.48 10.37 1.25
CA ALA A 72 -8.50 9.99 0.24
C ALA A 72 -8.88 10.51 -1.15
N LYS A 73 -10.17 10.47 -1.51
CA LYS A 73 -10.68 11.03 -2.78
C LYS A 73 -10.48 12.55 -2.85
N ASP A 74 -10.86 13.26 -1.79
CA ASP A 74 -10.71 14.72 -1.70
C ASP A 74 -9.23 15.13 -1.76
N LEU A 75 -8.35 14.37 -1.09
CA LEU A 75 -6.92 14.61 -1.11
C LEU A 75 -6.32 14.41 -2.51
N LEU A 76 -6.73 13.36 -3.21
CA LEU A 76 -6.30 13.12 -4.60
C LEU A 76 -6.77 14.25 -5.53
N GLN A 77 -8.00 14.72 -5.37
CA GLN A 77 -8.50 15.87 -6.13
C GLN A 77 -7.70 17.14 -5.85
N ALA A 78 -7.38 17.40 -4.57
CA ALA A 78 -6.55 18.53 -4.16
C ALA A 78 -5.11 18.41 -4.71
N ASP A 79 -4.59 17.20 -4.85
CA ASP A 79 -3.31 16.92 -5.53
C ASP A 79 -3.39 17.01 -7.07
N GLY A 80 -4.55 17.36 -7.64
CA GLY A 80 -4.72 17.52 -9.09
C GLY A 80 -5.10 16.25 -9.86
N TRP A 81 -5.51 15.18 -9.18
CA TRP A 81 -6.07 14.00 -9.84
C TRP A 81 -7.55 14.19 -10.18
N LYS A 82 -7.96 13.74 -11.35
CA LYS A 82 -9.36 13.47 -11.67
C LYS A 82 -9.74 12.13 -11.05
N VAL A 83 -10.56 12.16 -10.02
CA VAL A 83 -10.99 10.94 -9.32
C VAL A 83 -12.23 10.36 -10.00
N GLU A 84 -12.12 9.13 -10.50
CA GLU A 84 -13.22 8.40 -11.12
C GLU A 84 -13.57 7.15 -10.31
N LEU A 85 -14.79 7.10 -9.81
CA LEU A 85 -15.31 5.93 -9.10
C LEU A 85 -15.56 4.78 -10.08
N ILE A 86 -15.08 3.59 -9.72
CA ILE A 86 -15.25 2.39 -10.53
C ILE A 86 -15.71 1.19 -9.69
N SER A 87 -16.56 0.35 -10.28
CA SER A 87 -16.89 -0.95 -9.67
C SER A 87 -15.71 -1.93 -9.78
N LEU A 88 -15.56 -2.80 -8.79
CA LEU A 88 -14.56 -3.87 -8.84
C LEU A 88 -14.95 -4.92 -9.88
N LEU A 89 -13.95 -5.44 -10.60
CA LEU A 89 -14.10 -6.66 -11.40
C LEU A 89 -13.68 -7.86 -10.57
N ALA A 90 -14.56 -8.84 -10.47
CA ALA A 90 -14.31 -10.08 -9.76
C ALA A 90 -13.16 -10.85 -10.43
N ASN A 91 -12.19 -11.29 -9.63
CA ASN A 91 -11.14 -12.19 -10.12
C ASN A 91 -11.73 -13.61 -10.28
N PRO A 92 -11.74 -14.17 -11.50
CA PRO A 92 -12.32 -15.49 -11.77
C PRO A 92 -11.47 -16.65 -11.26
N ASN A 93 -10.21 -16.42 -10.85
CA ASN A 93 -9.31 -17.46 -10.38
C ASN A 93 -9.61 -17.86 -8.93
N GLN A 94 -9.82 -19.16 -8.71
CA GLN A 94 -10.17 -19.73 -7.40
C GLN A 94 -8.98 -19.77 -6.41
N VAL A 95 -7.76 -19.99 -6.92
CA VAL A 95 -6.54 -19.99 -6.12
C VAL A 95 -5.88 -18.62 -6.21
N ARG A 96 -6.03 -17.81 -5.15
CA ARG A 96 -5.42 -16.48 -5.10
C ARG A 96 -5.16 -16.02 -3.66
N PRO A 97 -4.11 -15.22 -3.42
CA PRO A 97 -4.00 -14.42 -2.21
C PRO A 97 -5.25 -13.52 -2.06
N LYS A 98 -5.75 -13.32 -0.82
CA LYS A 98 -6.93 -12.47 -0.56
C LYS A 98 -6.79 -11.07 -1.19
N ARG A 99 -5.58 -10.50 -1.14
CA ARG A 99 -5.23 -9.20 -1.75
C ARG A 99 -5.46 -9.12 -3.27
N PHE A 100 -5.61 -10.25 -3.96
CA PHE A 100 -5.82 -10.29 -5.41
C PHE A 100 -7.30 -10.39 -5.83
N TRP A 101 -8.24 -10.02 -4.95
CA TRP A 101 -9.67 -10.05 -5.29
C TRP A 101 -10.06 -9.10 -6.41
N GLY A 102 -9.55 -7.87 -6.35
CA GLY A 102 -9.92 -6.81 -7.28
C GLY A 102 -8.95 -6.64 -8.44
N VAL A 103 -7.89 -7.43 -8.57
CA VAL A 103 -6.77 -7.12 -9.51
C VAL A 103 -7.20 -7.03 -10.98
N TYR A 104 -8.23 -7.77 -11.38
CA TYR A 104 -8.80 -7.70 -12.73
C TYR A 104 -9.45 -6.35 -13.03
N THR A 105 -9.77 -5.54 -12.01
CA THR A 105 -10.31 -4.19 -12.15
C THR A 105 -9.40 -3.30 -12.99
N LYS A 106 -8.09 -3.56 -13.00
CA LYS A 106 -7.13 -2.89 -13.89
C LYS A 106 -7.53 -2.99 -15.37
N LEU A 107 -8.22 -4.05 -15.80
CA LEU A 107 -8.68 -4.19 -17.19
C LEU A 107 -9.66 -3.11 -17.61
N LYS A 108 -10.27 -2.36 -16.68
CA LYS A 108 -11.16 -1.24 -17.00
C LYS A 108 -10.47 -0.10 -17.74
N ILE A 109 -9.14 0.01 -17.68
CA ILE A 109 -8.40 1.01 -18.46
C ILE A 109 -8.61 0.83 -19.97
N PHE A 110 -8.85 -0.41 -20.43
CA PHE A 110 -9.13 -0.71 -21.83
C PHE A 110 -10.50 -0.19 -22.28
N ASN A 111 -11.37 0.24 -21.36
CA ASN A 111 -12.68 0.82 -21.68
C ASN A 111 -12.77 2.34 -21.43
N MET A 112 -11.65 3.01 -21.20
CA MET A 112 -11.60 4.47 -20.98
C MET A 112 -11.70 5.24 -22.31
N THR A 113 -12.74 4.97 -23.10
CA THR A 113 -12.94 5.47 -24.48
C THR A 113 -13.12 6.99 -24.61
N ARG A 114 -13.18 7.70 -23.48
CA ARG A 114 -13.08 9.17 -23.45
C ARG A 114 -11.69 9.67 -23.83
N TYR A 115 -10.67 8.85 -23.63
CA TYR A 115 -9.28 9.15 -23.95
C TYR A 115 -8.84 8.39 -25.18
N LYS A 116 -8.07 9.05 -26.05
CA LYS A 116 -7.43 8.39 -27.20
C LYS A 116 -6.31 7.46 -26.74
N LYS A 117 -5.61 7.84 -25.67
CA LYS A 117 -4.52 7.05 -25.12
C LYS A 117 -4.39 7.21 -23.62
N VAL A 118 -4.13 6.08 -22.98
CA VAL A 118 -3.93 5.97 -21.54
C VAL A 118 -2.54 5.41 -21.28
N VAL A 119 -1.76 6.11 -20.45
CA VAL A 119 -0.53 5.58 -19.86
C VAL A 119 -0.84 5.17 -18.44
N TYR A 120 -1.01 3.87 -18.23
CA TYR A 120 -1.27 3.29 -16.91
C TYR A 120 0.02 3.10 -16.12
N LEU A 121 0.00 3.49 -14.85
CA LEU A 121 1.10 3.40 -13.89
C LEU A 121 0.58 2.82 -12.58
N ASP A 122 1.14 1.70 -12.11
CA ASP A 122 0.82 1.17 -10.78
C ASP A 122 1.25 2.17 -9.68
N ALA A 123 0.54 2.16 -8.55
CA ALA A 123 0.74 3.10 -7.44
C ALA A 123 2.13 3.00 -6.77
N ASP A 124 2.86 1.92 -7.03
CA ASP A 124 4.24 1.66 -6.59
C ASP A 124 5.28 1.96 -7.68
N THR A 125 4.94 2.83 -8.63
CA THR A 125 5.87 3.41 -9.60
C THR A 125 6.20 4.85 -9.26
N ILE A 126 7.30 5.37 -9.81
CA ILE A 126 7.65 6.79 -9.75
C ILE A 126 8.27 7.24 -11.07
N VAL A 127 7.87 8.42 -11.54
CA VAL A 127 8.39 9.04 -12.75
C VAL A 127 9.57 9.94 -12.38
N VAL A 128 10.74 9.66 -12.94
CA VAL A 128 11.99 10.41 -12.65
C VAL A 128 12.39 11.33 -13.79
N LYS A 129 11.83 11.15 -14.98
CA LYS A 129 11.96 12.00 -16.16
C LYS A 129 10.67 11.96 -16.98
N SER A 130 10.45 12.97 -17.83
CA SER A 130 9.29 13.01 -18.73
C SER A 130 9.16 11.71 -19.54
N ILE A 131 7.91 11.23 -19.61
CA ILE A 131 7.44 10.03 -20.34
C ILE A 131 6.34 10.38 -21.36
N GLU A 132 6.26 11.66 -21.76
CA GLU A 132 5.28 12.15 -22.75
C GLU A 132 5.38 11.42 -24.10
N ASP A 133 6.56 10.92 -24.42
CA ASP A 133 6.80 10.12 -25.60
C ASP A 133 6.02 8.80 -25.61
N LEU A 134 5.63 8.24 -24.45
CA LEU A 134 4.79 7.04 -24.37
C LEU A 134 3.44 7.20 -25.06
N PHE A 135 2.90 8.42 -25.15
CA PHE A 135 1.65 8.68 -25.89
C PHE A 135 1.80 8.49 -27.41
N GLN A 136 3.03 8.36 -27.92
CA GLN A 136 3.29 8.07 -29.32
C GLN A 136 3.46 6.57 -29.62
N CYS A 137 3.37 5.72 -28.60
CA CYS A 137 3.48 4.27 -28.74
C CYS A 137 2.25 3.69 -29.48
N GLY A 138 2.34 2.45 -29.95
CA GLY A 138 1.27 1.70 -30.61
C GLY A 138 0.01 1.51 -29.77
N ARG A 139 -0.87 0.58 -30.18
CA ARG A 139 -2.17 0.38 -29.52
C ARG A 139 -2.03 -0.21 -28.12
N PHE A 140 -1.07 -1.11 -27.92
CA PHE A 140 -0.74 -1.66 -26.62
C PHE A 140 0.77 -1.71 -26.40
N CYS A 141 1.27 -1.09 -25.33
CA CYS A 141 2.68 -1.16 -25.01
C CYS A 141 2.91 -1.51 -23.56
N ALA A 142 3.94 -2.31 -23.29
CA ALA A 142 4.36 -2.66 -21.94
C ALA A 142 5.85 -3.00 -21.92
N ASN A 143 6.44 -3.17 -20.74
CA ASN A 143 7.81 -3.65 -20.63
C ASN A 143 7.87 -5.18 -20.45
N LEU A 144 8.91 -5.82 -20.98
CA LEU A 144 9.25 -7.20 -20.62
C LEU A 144 10.08 -7.20 -19.33
N LYS A 145 9.61 -7.93 -18.32
CA LYS A 145 10.29 -8.03 -17.02
C LYS A 145 11.58 -8.86 -17.13
N HIS A 146 11.41 -10.16 -17.39
CA HIS A 146 12.45 -11.17 -17.61
C HIS A 146 11.87 -12.29 -18.48
N SER A 147 12.59 -12.65 -19.54
CA SER A 147 12.33 -13.76 -20.49
C SER A 147 10.85 -13.95 -20.84
N GLU A 148 10.36 -13.11 -21.76
CA GLU A 148 9.11 -13.30 -22.51
C GLU A 148 7.80 -12.99 -21.76
N ARG A 149 7.85 -12.35 -20.59
CA ARG A 149 6.62 -11.93 -19.90
C ARG A 149 6.53 -10.42 -19.73
N LEU A 150 5.37 -9.88 -20.11
CA LEU A 150 5.04 -8.48 -19.88
C LEU A 150 4.82 -8.20 -18.39
N ASN A 151 5.24 -7.01 -17.98
CA ASN A 151 4.95 -6.42 -16.68
C ASN A 151 3.76 -5.45 -16.83
N SER A 152 2.71 -5.63 -16.03
CA SER A 152 1.48 -4.82 -16.11
C SER A 152 1.48 -3.57 -15.23
N GLY A 153 2.66 -3.17 -14.71
CA GLY A 153 2.81 -1.99 -13.86
C GLY A 153 3.04 -0.69 -14.61
N VAL A 154 3.49 -0.77 -15.87
CA VAL A 154 3.53 0.36 -16.80
C VAL A 154 3.02 -0.11 -18.14
N MET A 155 1.91 0.47 -18.60
CA MET A 155 1.28 0.10 -19.87
C MET A 155 0.80 1.33 -20.63
N VAL A 156 0.86 1.28 -21.95
CA VAL A 156 0.18 2.21 -22.85
C VAL A 156 -0.98 1.47 -23.49
N VAL A 157 -2.15 2.08 -23.50
CA VAL A 157 -3.39 1.48 -24.03
C VAL A 157 -4.11 2.51 -24.89
N GLU A 158 -4.49 2.11 -26.10
CA GLU A 158 -5.55 2.72 -26.91
C GLU A 158 -6.90 2.10 -26.47
N PRO A 159 -7.71 2.80 -25.66
CA PRO A 159 -8.92 2.20 -25.10
C PRO A 159 -9.96 1.93 -26.18
N SER A 160 -10.63 0.79 -26.11
CA SER A 160 -11.69 0.39 -27.02
C SER A 160 -12.72 -0.46 -26.30
N ALA A 161 -14.00 -0.08 -26.43
CA ALA A 161 -15.11 -0.85 -25.88
C ALA A 161 -15.14 -2.28 -26.44
N THR A 162 -14.86 -2.46 -27.74
CA THR A 162 -14.84 -3.78 -28.36
C THR A 162 -13.69 -4.64 -27.85
N LEU A 163 -12.52 -4.04 -27.62
CA LEU A 163 -11.36 -4.71 -27.03
C LEU A 163 -11.66 -5.15 -25.59
N PHE A 164 -12.26 -4.26 -24.79
CA PHE A 164 -12.64 -4.58 -23.42
C PHE A 164 -13.70 -5.67 -23.34
N GLU A 165 -14.74 -5.62 -24.19
CA GLU A 165 -15.78 -6.66 -24.27
C GLU A 165 -15.19 -8.02 -24.66
N ASP A 166 -14.21 -8.04 -25.57
CA ASP A 166 -13.49 -9.25 -25.92
C ASP A 166 -12.69 -9.81 -24.74
N MET A 167 -11.95 -8.95 -24.02
CA MET A 167 -11.28 -9.35 -22.78
C MET A 167 -12.26 -9.94 -21.77
N MET A 168 -13.42 -9.30 -21.54
CA MET A 168 -14.43 -9.78 -20.60
C MET A 168 -15.05 -11.13 -21.01
N ARG A 169 -15.12 -11.44 -22.30
CA ARG A 169 -15.51 -12.79 -22.77
C ARG A 169 -14.44 -13.83 -22.45
N GLN A 170 -13.17 -13.42 -22.40
CA GLN A 170 -12.03 -14.32 -22.23
C GLN A 170 -11.53 -14.47 -20.77
N VAL A 171 -11.90 -13.59 -19.83
CA VAL A 171 -11.40 -13.63 -18.44
C VAL A 171 -11.64 -14.95 -17.72
N ASN A 172 -12.72 -15.67 -18.05
CA ASN A 172 -13.04 -16.96 -17.44
C ASN A 172 -12.38 -18.15 -18.15
N SER A 173 -11.89 -17.97 -19.38
CA SER A 173 -11.37 -19.05 -20.22
C SER A 173 -9.85 -19.03 -20.36
N LEU A 174 -9.23 -17.85 -20.40
CA LEU A 174 -7.78 -17.73 -20.49
C LEU A 174 -7.12 -17.98 -19.14
N PRO A 175 -6.03 -18.77 -19.08
CA PRO A 175 -5.31 -18.97 -17.84
C PRO A 175 -4.61 -17.69 -17.39
N SER A 176 -4.39 -17.55 -16.08
CA SER A 176 -3.51 -16.53 -15.53
C SER A 176 -2.46 -17.18 -14.63
N TYR A 177 -1.20 -17.22 -15.08
CA TYR A 177 -0.12 -17.85 -14.32
C TYR A 177 0.18 -17.17 -12.97
N THR A 178 -0.26 -15.93 -12.79
CA THR A 178 -0.18 -15.19 -11.51
C THR A 178 -1.46 -15.27 -10.68
N GLY A 179 -2.54 -15.80 -11.27
CA GLY A 179 -3.90 -15.65 -10.76
C GLY A 179 -4.42 -14.21 -10.80
N GLY A 180 -3.73 -13.26 -11.44
CA GLY A 180 -4.08 -11.83 -11.50
C GLY A 180 -4.11 -11.24 -12.92
N ASP A 181 -4.15 -9.91 -13.01
CA ASP A 181 -4.20 -9.15 -14.28
C ASP A 181 -2.97 -9.39 -15.15
N GLN A 182 -1.77 -9.38 -14.56
CA GLN A 182 -0.54 -9.57 -15.33
C GLN A 182 -0.51 -10.92 -16.04
N GLY A 183 -0.96 -11.98 -15.35
CA GLY A 183 -0.98 -13.31 -15.94
C GLY A 183 -2.00 -13.44 -17.05
N PHE A 184 -3.18 -12.85 -16.88
CA PHE A 184 -4.22 -12.80 -17.90
C PHE A 184 -3.74 -12.03 -19.13
N LEU A 185 -3.14 -10.85 -18.94
CA LEU A 185 -2.64 -10.02 -20.04
C LEU A 185 -1.54 -10.71 -20.84
N ASN A 186 -0.66 -11.49 -20.19
CA ASN A 186 0.33 -12.32 -20.89
C ASN A 186 -0.33 -13.43 -21.73
N SER A 187 -1.44 -14.01 -21.27
CA SER A 187 -2.19 -15.01 -22.05
C SER A 187 -3.02 -14.40 -23.17
N TYR A 188 -3.57 -13.20 -22.96
CA TYR A 188 -4.34 -12.46 -23.96
C TYR A 188 -3.45 -11.92 -25.08
N TYR A 189 -2.31 -11.32 -24.73
CA TYR A 189 -1.29 -10.84 -25.66
C TYR A 189 -0.15 -11.87 -25.80
N ALA A 190 -0.48 -13.10 -26.19
CA ALA A 190 0.48 -14.22 -26.22
C ALA A 190 1.72 -13.96 -27.11
N ASP A 191 1.57 -13.16 -28.17
CA ASP A 191 2.65 -12.83 -29.11
C ASP A 191 3.45 -11.57 -28.71
N PHE A 192 3.14 -10.95 -27.55
CA PHE A 192 3.84 -9.76 -27.05
C PHE A 192 5.37 -9.85 -27.01
N PRO A 193 5.99 -11.02 -26.72
CA PRO A 193 7.45 -11.14 -26.76
C PRO A 193 8.06 -10.82 -28.13
N ASN A 194 7.31 -11.04 -29.21
CA ASN A 194 7.75 -10.79 -30.60
C ASN A 194 7.47 -9.36 -31.06
N ALA A 195 6.80 -8.54 -30.25
CA ALA A 195 6.52 -7.14 -30.59
C ALA A 195 7.80 -6.32 -30.78
N HIS A 196 7.76 -5.33 -31.67
CA HIS A 196 8.90 -4.45 -31.92
C HIS A 196 9.18 -3.53 -30.73
N LEU A 197 10.43 -3.13 -30.55
CA LEU A 197 10.78 -2.15 -29.52
C LEU A 197 10.25 -0.78 -29.91
N PHE A 198 9.55 -0.11 -28.99
CA PHE A 198 9.14 1.27 -29.15
C PHE A 198 10.37 2.19 -29.22
N VAL A 199 10.42 3.04 -30.24
CA VAL A 199 11.50 4.01 -30.45
C VAL A 199 10.92 5.43 -30.40
N PRO A 200 11.13 6.18 -29.30
CA PRO A 200 10.48 7.49 -29.10
C PRO A 200 10.95 8.54 -30.12
N ASN A 201 12.22 8.49 -30.53
CA ASN A 201 12.86 9.49 -31.39
C ASN A 201 12.69 9.24 -32.90
N LEU A 202 11.68 8.46 -33.32
CA LEU A 202 11.37 8.31 -34.75
C LEU A 202 10.76 9.61 -35.30
N SER A 203 11.22 10.04 -36.48
CA SER A 203 10.64 11.19 -37.16
C SER A 203 9.16 10.95 -37.46
N ALA A 204 8.35 12.02 -37.46
CA ALA A 204 6.93 11.94 -37.77
C ALA A 204 6.68 11.32 -39.16
N GLU A 205 7.55 11.60 -40.13
CA GLU A 205 7.49 11.01 -41.48
C GLU A 205 7.61 9.49 -41.45
N ILE A 206 8.60 8.94 -40.74
CA ILE A 206 8.78 7.48 -40.63
C ILE A 206 7.60 6.86 -39.89
N ARG A 207 7.14 7.50 -38.82
CA ARG A 207 6.02 7.01 -38.00
C ARG A 207 4.72 6.94 -38.80
N ASN A 208 4.42 7.99 -39.56
CA ASN A 208 3.19 8.09 -40.36
C ASN A 208 3.26 7.23 -41.64
N SER A 209 4.45 6.84 -42.09
CA SER A 209 4.62 5.95 -43.25
C SER A 209 4.27 4.48 -42.98
N ARG A 210 4.17 4.09 -41.70
CA ARG A 210 3.94 2.71 -41.27
C ARG A 210 2.55 2.57 -40.66
N PRO A 211 1.89 1.40 -40.81
CA PRO A 211 0.68 1.13 -40.05
C PRO A 211 1.00 1.17 -38.55
N GLN A 212 0.09 1.70 -37.75
CA GLN A 212 0.23 1.71 -36.30
C GLN A 212 0.36 0.27 -35.79
N PRO A 213 1.41 -0.07 -35.02
CA PRO A 213 1.56 -1.41 -34.48
C PRO A 213 0.44 -1.74 -33.48
N GLU A 214 -0.07 -2.97 -33.55
CA GLU A 214 -1.00 -3.50 -32.53
C GLU A 214 -0.35 -3.54 -31.16
N MET A 215 0.96 -3.82 -31.10
CA MET A 215 1.71 -3.80 -29.86
C MET A 215 3.19 -3.46 -30.03
N GLU A 216 3.79 -2.85 -29.01
CA GLU A 216 5.22 -2.55 -28.95
C GLU A 216 5.79 -2.79 -27.53
N ARG A 217 7.09 -3.09 -27.47
CA ARG A 217 7.82 -3.27 -26.22
C ARG A 217 8.45 -1.96 -25.77
N LEU A 218 8.16 -1.57 -24.54
CA LEU A 218 8.85 -0.49 -23.85
C LEU A 218 10.22 -0.99 -23.37
N SER A 219 11.23 -0.14 -23.53
CA SER A 219 12.54 -0.33 -22.90
C SER A 219 12.41 -0.41 -21.37
N THR A 220 13.34 -1.10 -20.71
CA THR A 220 13.45 -1.14 -19.24
C THR A 220 13.57 0.25 -18.62
N LEU A 221 13.98 1.27 -19.39
CA LEU A 221 13.98 2.67 -18.95
C LEU A 221 12.60 3.16 -18.45
N TYR A 222 11.51 2.64 -19.02
CA TYR A 222 10.13 3.04 -18.68
C TYR A 222 9.46 2.11 -17.65
N ASN A 223 10.17 1.09 -17.14
CA ASN A 223 9.65 0.21 -16.10
C ASN A 223 10.81 -0.50 -15.40
N ALA A 224 11.69 0.28 -14.75
CA ALA A 224 12.89 -0.25 -14.13
C ALA A 224 12.56 -0.98 -12.83
N ASP A 225 12.81 -2.29 -12.82
CA ASP A 225 12.39 -3.19 -11.76
C ASP A 225 13.37 -3.16 -10.57
N VAL A 226 12.92 -2.65 -9.42
CA VAL A 226 13.73 -2.60 -8.18
C VAL A 226 14.08 -4.00 -7.66
N GLY A 227 13.21 -4.99 -7.87
CA GLY A 227 13.52 -6.38 -7.53
C GLY A 227 14.71 -6.92 -8.32
N LEU A 228 14.80 -6.61 -9.62
CA LEU A 228 15.98 -6.94 -10.42
C LEU A 228 17.22 -6.15 -9.99
N TYR A 229 17.07 -4.86 -9.68
CA TYR A 229 18.15 -4.06 -9.13
C TYR A 229 18.73 -4.70 -7.85
N MET A 230 17.87 -5.15 -6.93
CA MET A 230 18.31 -5.76 -5.67
C MET A 230 19.03 -7.10 -5.88
N LEU A 231 18.68 -7.86 -6.93
CA LEU A 231 19.38 -9.11 -7.28
C LEU A 231 20.73 -8.85 -7.96
N ALA A 232 20.81 -7.83 -8.81
CA ALA A 232 22.01 -7.51 -9.59
C ALA A 232 22.96 -6.51 -8.90
N ASN A 233 22.48 -5.82 -7.87
CA ASN A 233 23.11 -4.67 -7.21
C ASN A 233 23.56 -3.57 -8.20
N LYS A 234 22.81 -3.42 -9.31
CA LYS A 234 23.00 -2.37 -10.33
C LYS A 234 21.78 -2.28 -11.22
N TRP A 235 21.61 -1.14 -11.87
CA TRP A 235 20.69 -1.02 -12.99
C TRP A 235 21.24 -1.76 -14.22
N MET A 236 20.35 -2.43 -14.96
CA MET A 236 20.70 -3.09 -16.22
C MET A 236 20.73 -2.12 -17.41
N VAL A 237 20.51 -0.84 -17.13
CA VAL A 237 20.45 0.30 -18.06
C VAL A 237 21.21 1.47 -17.43
N ASP A 238 21.51 2.50 -18.21
CA ASP A 238 22.08 3.74 -17.67
C ASP A 238 21.08 4.39 -16.70
N GLU A 239 21.49 4.51 -15.45
CA GLU A 239 20.71 5.15 -14.38
C GLU A 239 20.29 6.57 -14.75
N ARG A 240 21.16 7.28 -15.48
CA ARG A 240 20.89 8.66 -15.91
C ARG A 240 19.78 8.73 -16.92
N GLU A 241 19.46 7.66 -17.63
CA GLU A 241 18.40 7.62 -18.64
C GLU A 241 17.08 7.05 -18.15
N LEU A 242 17.03 6.59 -16.89
CA LEU A 242 15.81 6.07 -16.28
C LEU A 242 14.66 7.08 -16.40
N ARG A 243 13.47 6.56 -16.70
CA ARG A 243 12.24 7.34 -16.84
C ARG A 243 11.24 6.97 -15.77
N VAL A 244 11.07 5.68 -15.49
CA VAL A 244 10.17 5.17 -14.45
C VAL A 244 10.85 4.08 -13.65
N ILE A 245 10.76 4.18 -12.32
CA ILE A 245 11.20 3.14 -11.38
C ILE A 245 9.97 2.45 -10.80
N HIS A 246 9.98 1.12 -10.74
CA HIS A 246 8.87 0.30 -10.25
C HIS A 246 9.32 -0.54 -9.05
N TYR A 247 8.70 -0.30 -7.89
CA TYR A 247 9.00 -0.96 -6.62
C TYR A 247 8.30 -2.33 -6.50
N THR A 248 8.75 -3.26 -7.33
CA THR A 248 8.16 -4.61 -7.54
C THR A 248 8.34 -5.60 -6.37
N LEU A 249 9.12 -5.24 -5.35
CA LEU A 249 9.36 -6.09 -4.18
C LEU A 249 8.11 -6.10 -3.28
N GLY A 250 7.24 -7.09 -3.50
CA GLY A 250 5.90 -7.20 -2.92
C GLY A 250 5.68 -6.58 -1.53
N PRO A 251 6.25 -7.13 -0.43
CA PRO A 251 6.00 -6.61 0.91
C PRO A 251 6.83 -5.36 1.26
N LEU A 252 7.71 -4.90 0.36
CA LEU A 252 8.65 -3.81 0.62
C LEU A 252 8.28 -2.62 -0.28
N LYS A 253 7.35 -1.78 0.21
CA LYS A 253 6.90 -0.61 -0.53
C LYS A 253 7.57 0.66 -0.03
N PRO A 254 7.82 1.64 -0.91
CA PRO A 254 8.63 2.80 -0.55
C PRO A 254 7.96 3.72 0.48
N TRP A 255 6.63 3.65 0.63
CA TRP A 255 5.89 4.37 1.67
C TRP A 255 6.05 3.78 3.08
N ASP A 256 6.47 2.51 3.19
CA ASP A 256 6.77 1.89 4.47
C ASP A 256 8.13 2.41 4.95
N TRP A 257 8.13 3.25 5.99
CA TRP A 257 9.31 4.00 6.44
C TRP A 257 10.56 3.14 6.69
N TRP A 258 10.39 1.90 7.15
CA TRP A 258 11.46 0.97 7.48
C TRP A 258 12.10 0.32 6.25
N THR A 259 11.44 0.37 5.08
CA THR A 259 11.98 -0.22 3.84
C THR A 259 13.18 0.54 3.31
N ALA A 260 13.32 1.83 3.64
CA ALA A 260 14.46 2.66 3.27
C ALA A 260 15.79 2.12 3.81
N TRP A 261 15.77 1.28 4.85
CA TRP A 261 16.96 0.63 5.40
C TRP A 261 17.37 -0.64 4.63
N LEU A 262 16.44 -1.24 3.90
CA LEU A 262 16.61 -2.56 3.27
C LEU A 262 16.67 -2.49 1.74
N VAL A 263 15.98 -1.52 1.14
CA VAL A 263 15.78 -1.44 -0.31
C VAL A 263 16.36 -0.13 -0.83
N LYS A 264 17.21 -0.24 -1.85
CA LYS A 264 17.63 0.89 -2.68
C LYS A 264 17.03 0.74 -4.08
N PRO A 265 16.65 1.83 -4.76
CA PRO A 265 16.77 3.22 -4.35
C PRO A 265 15.43 3.81 -3.85
N VAL A 266 15.05 3.50 -2.60
CA VAL A 266 13.85 4.08 -1.96
C VAL A 266 14.02 5.59 -1.73
N ASP A 267 15.26 6.08 -1.65
CA ASP A 267 15.61 7.50 -1.50
C ASP A 267 15.05 8.35 -2.65
N VAL A 268 15.05 7.85 -3.89
CA VAL A 268 14.45 8.55 -5.04
C VAL A 268 12.97 8.86 -4.79
N TRP A 269 12.22 7.89 -4.27
CA TRP A 269 10.81 8.06 -3.93
C TRP A 269 10.62 8.98 -2.70
N GLN A 270 11.44 8.80 -1.67
CA GLN A 270 11.38 9.63 -0.46
C GLN A 270 11.70 11.10 -0.74
N ASN A 271 12.60 11.39 -1.68
CA ASN A 271 12.94 12.76 -2.08
C ASN A 271 11.75 13.49 -2.71
N VAL A 272 10.89 12.79 -3.46
CA VAL A 272 9.65 13.36 -4.00
C VAL A 272 8.60 13.48 -2.90
N ARG A 273 8.45 12.45 -2.06
CA ARG A 273 7.51 12.43 -0.93
C ARG A 273 7.72 13.60 0.04
N GLN A 274 8.97 13.90 0.41
CA GLN A 274 9.28 15.01 1.32
C GLN A 274 8.91 16.39 0.76
N LYS A 275 8.84 16.52 -0.57
CA LYS A 275 8.45 17.73 -1.27
C LYS A 275 6.95 17.77 -1.60
N LEU A 276 6.16 16.80 -1.15
CA LEU A 276 4.71 16.86 -1.31
C LEU A 276 4.15 18.08 -0.60
N GLU A 277 3.36 18.84 -1.33
CA GLU A 277 2.64 20.00 -0.81
C GLU A 277 1.54 19.57 0.16
N GLU A 278 1.16 20.51 1.02
CA GLU A 278 0.05 20.35 1.95
C GLU A 278 -1.26 20.72 1.22
N SER A 279 -1.72 19.83 0.36
CA SER A 279 -2.95 20.03 -0.43
C SER A 279 -4.20 20.07 0.46
N LEU A 280 -4.18 19.32 1.58
CA LEU A 280 -5.14 19.42 2.68
C LEU A 280 -4.41 19.58 4.02
N PRO A 281 -5.04 20.14 5.08
CA PRO A 281 -4.38 20.35 6.37
C PRO A 281 -3.74 19.09 6.95
N GLY A 282 -2.46 19.19 7.34
CA GLY A 282 -1.68 18.10 7.93
C GLY A 282 -1.17 17.05 6.94
N THR A 283 -1.29 17.27 5.62
CA THR A 283 -0.90 16.28 4.59
C THR A 283 0.45 16.54 3.93
N GLY A 284 1.10 17.66 4.25
CA GLY A 284 2.42 18.02 3.71
C GLY A 284 3.49 16.96 3.99
N GLY A 285 4.40 16.76 3.03
CA GLY A 285 5.43 15.72 3.10
C GLY A 285 4.88 14.29 3.10
N GLY A 286 3.64 14.10 2.63
CA GLY A 286 2.98 12.80 2.61
C GLY A 286 2.59 12.28 3.99
N ARG A 287 2.23 13.19 4.91
CA ARG A 287 1.69 12.84 6.23
C ARG A 287 0.19 12.53 6.12
N ASN A 288 -0.29 11.76 7.09
CA ASN A 288 -1.71 11.53 7.29
C ASN A 288 -2.08 12.06 8.69
N PRO A 289 -3.04 12.99 8.81
CA PRO A 289 -3.46 13.54 10.09
C PRO A 289 -3.88 12.47 11.11
N ASN A 290 -4.50 11.38 10.64
CA ASN A 290 -4.94 10.29 11.51
C ASN A 290 -3.75 9.47 12.04
N ASP A 291 -2.71 9.28 11.22
CA ASP A 291 -1.51 8.55 11.62
C ASP A 291 -0.69 9.36 12.63
N GLN A 292 -0.71 10.70 12.54
CA GLN A 292 0.03 11.53 13.49
C GLN A 292 -0.46 11.33 14.93
N LEU A 293 -1.77 11.19 15.13
CA LEU A 293 -2.34 10.90 16.44
C LEU A 293 -1.88 9.52 16.94
N LEU A 294 -1.96 8.50 16.08
CA LEU A 294 -1.53 7.14 16.41
C LEU A 294 -0.04 7.09 16.76
N VAL A 295 0.80 7.74 15.95
CA VAL A 295 2.25 7.84 16.18
C VAL A 295 2.52 8.53 17.51
N ASN A 296 1.85 9.66 17.80
CA ASN A 296 2.01 10.35 19.08
C ASN A 296 1.65 9.44 20.27
N ILE A 297 0.57 8.65 20.16
CA ILE A 297 0.17 7.66 21.18
C ILE A 297 1.23 6.57 21.32
N LEU A 298 1.70 5.99 20.21
CA LEU A 298 2.72 4.93 20.21
C LEU A 298 4.06 5.40 20.78
N PHE A 299 4.45 6.65 20.54
CA PHE A 299 5.64 7.24 21.15
C PHE A 299 5.46 7.55 22.64
N ALA A 300 4.25 7.94 23.07
CA ALA A 300 3.96 8.21 24.47
C ALA A 300 3.88 6.92 25.31
N LEU A 301 3.40 5.81 24.74
CA LEU A 301 3.19 4.54 25.45
C LEU A 301 4.44 4.02 26.20
N PRO A 302 5.64 3.92 25.59
CA PRO A 302 6.85 3.52 26.30
C PRO A 302 7.21 4.47 27.46
N ILE A 303 7.02 5.77 27.27
CA ILE A 303 7.30 6.79 28.29
C ILE A 303 6.32 6.64 29.45
N CYS A 304 5.03 6.49 29.17
CA CYS A 304 3.99 6.23 30.16
C CYS A 304 4.23 4.92 30.90
N ALA A 305 4.64 3.86 30.21
CA ALA A 305 5.00 2.58 30.82
C ALA A 305 6.20 2.71 31.76
N LEU A 306 7.25 3.42 31.36
CA LEU A 306 8.42 3.70 32.20
C LEU A 306 8.05 4.52 33.44
N LEU A 307 7.25 5.58 33.28
CA LEU A 307 6.76 6.40 34.39
C LEU A 307 5.88 5.60 35.35
N PHE A 308 5.00 4.73 34.82
CA PHE A 308 4.18 3.84 35.62
C PHE A 308 5.03 2.83 36.41
N CYS A 309 6.02 2.21 35.78
CA CYS A 309 6.96 1.31 36.45
C CYS A 309 7.77 2.04 37.53
N PHE A 310 8.24 3.26 37.27
CA PHE A 310 8.96 4.09 38.24
C PHE A 310 8.07 4.48 39.42
N TYR A 311 6.84 4.92 39.15
CA TYR A 311 5.87 5.28 40.18
C TYR A 311 5.47 4.06 41.04
N ARG A 312 5.25 2.90 40.42
CA ARG A 312 4.96 1.64 41.13
C ARG A 312 6.13 1.22 42.02
N ASN A 313 7.36 1.31 41.51
CA ASN A 313 8.56 1.01 42.30
C ASN A 313 8.72 1.98 43.47
N HIS A 314 8.47 3.28 43.25
CA HIS A 314 8.49 4.30 44.29
C HIS A 314 7.40 4.08 45.35
N LEU A 315 6.18 3.68 44.96
CA LEU A 315 5.12 3.31 45.89
C LEU A 315 5.48 2.05 46.70
N GLN A 316 6.05 1.02 46.07
CA GLN A 316 6.51 -0.18 46.78
C GLN A 316 7.65 0.14 47.77
N THR A 317 8.63 0.94 47.34
CA THR A 317 9.73 1.36 48.21
C THR A 317 9.22 2.19 49.39
N ASN A 318 8.27 3.09 49.16
CA ASN A 318 7.67 3.88 50.23
C ASN A 318 6.72 3.07 51.12
N SER A 319 6.00 2.07 50.59
CA SER A 319 5.20 1.16 51.43
C SER A 319 6.10 0.28 52.28
N ASP A 320 7.22 -0.18 51.75
CA ASP A 320 8.21 -0.94 52.51
C ASP A 320 8.90 -0.06 53.56
N LEU A 321 9.18 1.20 53.23
CA LEU A 321 9.69 2.19 54.18
C LEU A 321 8.67 2.50 55.28
N PHE A 322 7.38 2.69 54.94
CA PHE A 322 6.30 2.89 55.91
C PHE A 322 6.05 1.64 56.76
N CYS A 323 6.15 0.44 56.20
CA CYS A 323 6.12 -0.84 56.94
C CYS A 323 7.33 -0.99 57.88
N THR A 324 8.49 -0.46 57.48
CA THR A 324 9.70 -0.47 58.31
C THR A 324 9.62 0.55 59.44
N PHE A 325 8.98 1.72 59.22
CA PHE A 325 8.75 2.72 60.26
C PHE A 325 7.51 2.46 61.14
N SER A 326 6.54 1.66 60.69
CA SER A 326 5.37 1.23 61.49
C SER A 326 5.61 -0.05 62.29
N ARG A 327 6.83 -0.61 62.24
CA ARG A 327 7.26 -1.75 63.08
C ARG A 327 7.65 -1.35 64.51
N SER A 328 6.90 -0.41 65.07
CA SER A 328 6.75 -0.17 66.52
C SER A 328 5.26 -0.11 66.88
N SER A 329 4.48 -1.00 66.28
CA SER A 329 3.05 -1.14 66.56
C SER A 329 2.83 -1.62 68.00
N LEU A 330 1.94 -0.92 68.71
CA LEU A 330 1.39 -1.21 70.05
C LEU A 330 1.04 -2.69 70.29
N CYS A 331 0.80 -3.47 69.23
CA CYS A 331 0.55 -4.91 69.30
C CYS A 331 1.73 -5.72 69.88
N ASP A 332 2.98 -5.32 69.67
CA ASP A 332 4.13 -6.05 70.23
C ASP A 332 4.33 -5.74 71.73
N TYR A 333 3.92 -4.55 72.18
CA TYR A 333 3.88 -4.18 73.60
C TYR A 333 2.77 -4.91 74.35
N ALA A 334 1.56 -4.99 73.77
CA ALA A 334 0.44 -5.74 74.32
C ALA A 334 0.72 -7.25 74.40
N ARG A 335 1.44 -7.80 73.41
CA ARG A 335 1.82 -9.22 73.38
C ARG A 335 2.84 -9.55 74.48
N ARG A 336 3.78 -8.65 74.80
CA ARG A 336 4.71 -8.82 75.94
C ARG A 336 3.99 -8.83 77.29
N ILE A 337 3.08 -7.87 77.53
CA ILE A 337 2.32 -7.79 78.79
C ILE A 337 1.43 -9.03 78.99
N TYR A 338 0.80 -9.52 77.91
CA TYR A 338 -0.02 -10.73 77.96
C TYR A 338 0.78 -11.98 78.34
N TYR A 339 2.01 -12.13 77.85
CA TYR A 339 2.85 -13.28 78.18
C TYR A 339 3.49 -13.18 79.57
N GLU A 340 3.82 -11.97 80.05
CA GLU A 340 4.25 -11.78 81.45
C GLU A 340 3.13 -12.16 82.42
N PHE A 341 1.90 -11.69 82.18
CA PHE A 341 0.76 -11.99 83.05
C PHE A 341 0.36 -13.48 83.07
N LYS A 342 0.48 -14.16 81.92
CA LYS A 342 0.15 -15.60 81.80
C LYS A 342 1.20 -16.52 82.44
N SER A 343 2.41 -16.02 82.70
CA SER A 343 3.48 -16.80 83.35
C SER A 343 3.44 -16.75 84.89
N SER A 344 2.68 -15.82 85.49
CA SER A 344 2.70 -15.55 86.94
C SER A 344 1.52 -16.16 87.74
N SER A 345 0.59 -16.87 87.11
CA SER A 345 -0.56 -17.49 87.79
C SER A 345 -0.64 -18.99 87.47
N GLY A 346 -0.29 -19.83 88.45
CA GLY A 346 -0.10 -21.27 88.31
C GLY A 346 -1.36 -22.13 88.12
N SER A 347 -1.10 -23.32 87.56
CA SER A 347 -1.87 -24.59 87.54
C SER A 347 -2.41 -25.03 88.92
N PRO A 348 -3.33 -26.04 89.10
CA PRO A 348 -3.45 -27.28 88.31
C PRO A 348 -4.83 -28.03 88.23
N SER A 349 -4.83 -29.17 87.50
CA SER A 349 -5.51 -30.47 87.81
C SER A 349 -6.81 -30.94 87.09
N TYR A 350 -6.72 -32.22 86.65
CA TYR A 350 -7.66 -33.38 86.70
C TYR A 350 -8.79 -33.64 85.66
N SER A 351 -8.53 -34.69 84.86
CA SER A 351 -9.32 -35.84 84.32
C SER A 351 -10.86 -35.92 84.30
N GLY A 352 -11.39 -36.55 83.23
CA GLY A 352 -12.56 -37.45 83.29
C GLY A 352 -13.28 -37.83 81.95
N VAL A 353 -13.11 -39.09 81.51
CA VAL A 353 -14.08 -40.08 80.91
C VAL A 353 -14.85 -39.71 79.61
N GLY A 354 -14.69 -40.40 78.46
CA GLY A 354 -15.29 -41.68 78.01
C GLY A 354 -16.35 -41.39 76.90
N VAL A 355 -16.53 -42.09 75.76
CA VAL A 355 -16.69 -43.53 75.47
C VAL A 355 -16.45 -43.80 73.96
N ALA A 356 -16.01 -45.03 73.66
CA ALA A 356 -15.70 -45.69 72.38
C ALA A 356 -16.81 -45.66 71.30
N SER A 357 -16.60 -45.96 70.00
CA SER A 357 -16.10 -47.23 69.43
C SER A 357 -15.78 -47.03 67.92
N SER A 358 -14.56 -47.31 67.46
CA SER A 358 -14.10 -48.47 66.65
C SER A 358 -14.75 -48.59 65.25
N SER A 359 -14.04 -48.75 64.13
CA SER A 359 -12.90 -49.66 63.88
C SER A 359 -12.02 -49.14 62.72
N THR A 360 -10.72 -48.86 62.92
CA THR A 360 -9.52 -49.73 62.76
C THR A 360 -9.31 -50.28 61.33
N PHE A 361 -8.35 -49.71 60.57
CA PHE A 361 -6.96 -50.21 60.34
C PHE A 361 -6.89 -51.21 59.16
N ASN A 362 -5.84 -51.36 58.35
CA ASN A 362 -4.53 -50.73 58.14
C ASN A 362 -4.02 -51.40 56.83
N SER A 363 -3.48 -50.68 55.86
CA SER A 363 -2.06 -50.39 55.65
C SER A 363 -1.23 -51.43 54.88
N ASN A 364 -0.54 -50.88 53.89
CA ASN A 364 0.87 -51.09 53.55
C ASN A 364 1.29 -52.33 52.75
N GLN A 365 1.87 -52.01 51.58
CA GLN A 365 3.19 -52.41 51.06
C GLN A 365 3.04 -52.75 49.56
N GLN A 366 3.99 -52.52 48.64
CA GLN A 366 5.25 -51.82 48.51
C GLN A 366 5.71 -52.20 47.07
N VAL A 367 6.68 -51.47 46.52
CA VAL A 367 7.60 -51.91 45.43
C VAL A 367 7.14 -51.83 43.95
N LEU A 368 7.58 -50.76 43.27
CA LEU A 368 8.67 -50.70 42.26
C LEU A 368 8.71 -51.69 41.06
N VAL A 369 9.11 -51.12 39.90
CA VAL A 369 9.81 -51.71 38.72
C VAL A 369 8.99 -51.91 37.43
N HIS A 370 9.12 -50.89 36.55
CA HIS A 370 9.56 -50.94 35.14
C HIS A 370 8.74 -51.54 33.97
N PHE A 371 8.96 -50.84 32.84
CA PHE A 371 9.04 -51.28 31.43
C PHE A 371 7.78 -51.24 30.53
N CYS A 372 7.70 -50.13 29.78
CA CYS A 372 7.75 -50.06 28.32
C CYS A 372 6.79 -50.93 27.47
N ARG A 373 5.86 -50.27 26.76
CA ARG A 373 5.82 -50.33 25.28
C ARG A 373 4.76 -49.39 24.70
N SER A 374 5.20 -48.56 23.77
CA SER A 374 4.38 -47.88 22.77
C SER A 374 3.69 -48.88 21.84
N TYR A 375 2.47 -48.56 21.41
CA TYR A 375 1.94 -48.96 20.12
C TYR A 375 1.08 -47.83 19.52
N ASN A 376 1.41 -47.48 18.28
CA ASN A 376 0.68 -46.62 17.34
C ASN A 376 -0.76 -47.06 17.14
N ILE A 377 -1.69 -46.11 16.99
CA ILE A 377 -2.94 -46.12 16.19
C ILE A 377 -3.39 -44.64 16.14
N ILE A 378 -3.72 -43.92 15.06
CA ILE A 378 -3.78 -44.06 13.58
C ILE A 378 -3.61 -42.63 13.04
#